data_AF-A0A7M2SXD0-F1
#
_entry.id   AF-A0A7M2SXD0-F1
#
_cell.length_a   1.000
_cell.length_b   1.000
_cell.length_c   1.000
_cell.angle_alpha   90.00
_cell.angle_beta   90.00
_cell.angle_gamma   90.00
#
_symmetry.space_group_name_H-M   'P 1'
#
loop_
_entity.id
_entity.type
_entity.pdbx_description
1 polymer ?
#
loop_
_entity_poly.entity_id
_entity_poly.type
_entity_poly.pdbx_seq_one_letter_code
_entity_poly.pdbx_strand_id
1 'polypeptide(L)'
;MGLYKEDGTRIEQSAFPAVPASDTPMRLSEDVYETKAYGPGDGRPEGSRRHLLYQAGTVVPQSQTDRHFDPAATVTTITPTTGPAAGRTTITITGTRLDGVSAVNFGATPGTELKVISATELQVKTPAGAAGAVNVVVAADTGNVTKTGGFTYS
;
A
#
# COMPACT_ATOMS: atom_id res chain seq x y z
N MET A 1 -3.73 41.07 -7.42
CA MET A 1 -4.52 40.21 -6.52
C MET A 1 -3.55 39.50 -5.59
N GLY A 2 -3.52 39.85 -4.30
CA GLY A 2 -2.62 39.25 -3.31
C GLY A 2 -3.36 38.27 -2.41
N LEU A 3 -2.64 37.31 -1.82
CA LEU A 3 -3.16 36.45 -0.78
C LEU A 3 -2.99 37.14 0.58
N TYR A 4 -3.99 37.04 1.45
CA TYR A 4 -4.03 37.68 2.77
C TYR A 4 -4.39 36.63 3.83
N LYS A 5 -3.89 36.80 5.06
CA LYS A 5 -4.29 35.99 6.22
C LYS A 5 -5.66 36.45 6.73
N GLU A 6 -6.27 35.64 7.59
CA GLU A 6 -7.56 35.94 8.23
C GLU A 6 -7.52 37.23 9.07
N ASP A 7 -6.34 37.63 9.57
CA ASP A 7 -6.10 38.89 10.28
C ASP A 7 -5.91 40.12 9.35
N GLY A 8 -6.03 39.93 8.02
CA GLY A 8 -5.88 40.99 7.03
C GLY A 8 -4.43 41.31 6.63
N THR A 9 -3.43 40.64 7.21
CA THR A 9 -2.03 40.83 6.80
C THR A 9 -1.75 40.18 5.45
N ARG A 10 -0.92 40.83 4.62
CA ARG A 10 -0.54 40.29 3.31
C ARG A 10 0.40 39.10 3.50
N ILE A 11 0.13 38.00 2.81
CA ILE A 11 1.01 36.83 2.81
C ILE A 11 2.18 37.12 1.87
N GLU A 12 3.35 37.35 2.45
CA GLU A 12 4.62 37.44 1.74
C GLU A 12 5.00 36.07 1.17
N GLN A 13 5.61 36.04 -0.02
CA GLN A 13 6.03 34.78 -0.66
C GLN A 13 7.06 33.99 0.19
N SER A 14 7.75 34.68 1.10
CA SER A 14 8.65 34.12 2.12
C SER A 14 7.96 33.32 3.23
N ALA A 15 6.63 33.44 3.36
CA ALA A 15 5.84 32.63 4.30
C ALA A 15 5.48 31.24 3.74
N PHE A 16 5.71 31.00 2.45
CA PHE A 16 5.67 29.65 1.87
C PHE A 16 7.01 28.96 2.11
N PRO A 17 7.03 27.66 2.49
CA PRO A 17 8.28 26.93 2.62
C PRO A 17 9.06 27.01 1.29
N ALA A 18 10.29 27.52 1.37
CA ALA A 18 11.17 27.75 0.21
C ALA A 18 11.64 26.46 -0.48
N VAL A 19 11.34 25.31 0.10
CA VAL A 19 11.52 24.02 -0.54
C VAL A 19 10.19 23.71 -1.24
N PRO A 20 10.06 23.86 -2.57
CA PRO A 20 9.03 23.09 -3.24
C PRO A 20 9.30 21.65 -2.81
N ALA A 21 8.31 20.96 -2.24
CA ALA A 21 8.34 19.50 -2.27
C ALA A 21 8.74 19.17 -3.71
N SER A 22 9.90 18.51 -3.90
CA SER A 22 10.55 18.36 -5.20
C SER A 22 9.70 17.42 -6.02
N ASP A 23 8.58 17.94 -6.51
CA ASP A 23 7.53 17.19 -7.16
C ASP A 23 7.99 17.06 -8.60
N THR A 24 8.77 16.01 -8.81
CA THR A 24 9.49 15.82 -10.07
C THR A 24 8.45 15.70 -11.17
N PRO A 25 8.47 16.57 -12.20
CA PRO A 25 7.52 16.49 -13.28
C PRO A 25 7.74 15.18 -14.03
N MET A 26 6.78 14.28 -13.96
CA MET A 26 6.82 13.00 -14.65
C MET A 26 6.02 13.11 -15.94
N ARG A 27 6.63 12.71 -17.06
CA ARG A 27 5.90 12.48 -18.30
C ARG A 27 5.29 11.08 -18.25
N LEU A 28 3.98 11.00 -18.36
CA LEU A 28 3.30 9.72 -18.51
C LEU A 28 3.62 9.13 -19.89
N SER A 29 4.11 7.90 -19.91
CA SER A 29 4.41 7.16 -21.15
C SER A 29 3.17 6.50 -21.77
N GLU A 30 2.10 6.36 -20.99
CA GLU A 30 0.87 5.66 -21.38
C GLU A 30 -0.38 6.42 -20.92
N ASP A 31 -1.51 6.09 -21.52
CA ASP A 31 -2.82 6.59 -21.11
C ASP A 31 -3.21 5.95 -19.76
N VAL A 32 -3.47 6.79 -18.74
CA VAL A 32 -3.86 6.36 -17.40
C VAL A 32 -5.37 6.43 -17.28
N TYR A 33 -6.00 5.31 -16.92
CA TYR A 33 -7.46 5.21 -16.76
C TYR A 33 -7.85 4.90 -15.31
N GLU A 34 -8.88 5.58 -14.80
CA GLU A 34 -9.60 5.19 -13.59
C GLU A 34 -10.73 4.24 -13.96
N THR A 35 -10.94 3.21 -13.15
CA THR A 35 -12.12 2.36 -13.31
C THR A 35 -13.27 2.93 -12.49
N LYS A 36 -14.30 3.48 -13.14
CA LYS A 36 -15.54 3.84 -12.45
C LYS A 36 -16.60 2.78 -12.71
N ALA A 37 -17.27 2.35 -11.64
CA ALA A 37 -18.49 1.59 -11.76
C ALA A 37 -19.52 2.48 -12.47
N TYR A 38 -20.02 2.03 -13.63
CA TYR A 38 -21.13 2.66 -14.29
C TYR A 38 -22.36 1.79 -14.02
N GLY A 39 -23.38 2.37 -13.41
CA GLY A 39 -24.66 1.72 -13.21
C GLY A 39 -25.76 2.78 -13.28
N PRO A 40 -26.98 2.44 -13.72
CA PRO A 40 -28.10 3.38 -13.81
C PRO A 40 -28.61 3.89 -12.45
N GLY A 41 -27.94 3.58 -11.33
CA GLY A 41 -28.37 3.92 -9.97
C GLY A 41 -29.35 2.91 -9.36
N ASP A 42 -29.52 1.75 -9.98
CA ASP A 42 -30.48 0.70 -9.62
C ASP A 42 -29.87 -0.45 -8.78
N GLY A 43 -28.60 -0.32 -8.38
CA GLY A 43 -27.94 -1.25 -7.46
C GLY A 43 -27.47 -2.58 -8.07
N ARG A 44 -27.44 -2.72 -9.40
CA ARG A 44 -26.82 -3.86 -10.09
C ARG A 44 -25.46 -3.48 -10.67
N PRO A 45 -24.40 -4.28 -10.51
CA PRO A 45 -23.09 -3.97 -11.07
C PRO A 45 -23.05 -4.25 -12.59
N GLU A 46 -23.24 -3.21 -13.41
CA GLU A 46 -23.13 -3.28 -14.88
C GLU A 46 -21.80 -2.71 -15.38
N GLY A 47 -20.72 -3.45 -15.14
CA GLY A 47 -19.46 -3.23 -15.84
C GLY A 47 -18.69 -1.94 -15.49
N SER A 48 -17.43 -1.97 -15.92
CA SER A 48 -16.41 -1.00 -15.56
C SER A 48 -16.10 -0.12 -16.78
N ARG A 49 -16.43 1.19 -16.74
CA ARG A 49 -15.97 2.13 -17.76
C ARG A 49 -14.61 2.71 -17.35
N ARG A 50 -13.61 2.53 -18.21
CA ARG A 50 -12.28 3.16 -18.08
C ARG A 50 -12.41 4.66 -18.40
N HIS A 51 -12.25 5.51 -17.41
CA HIS A 51 -12.24 6.97 -17.58
C HIS A 51 -10.80 7.45 -17.68
N LEU A 52 -10.43 8.08 -18.80
CA LEU A 52 -9.09 8.59 -19.02
C LEU A 52 -8.80 9.73 -18.03
N LEU A 53 -7.90 9.50 -17.08
CA LEU A 53 -7.43 10.50 -16.13
C LEU A 53 -6.36 11.40 -16.77
N TYR A 54 -5.42 10.77 -17.47
CA TYR A 54 -4.28 11.47 -18.08
C TYR A 54 -3.93 10.84 -19.42
N GLN A 55 -3.69 11.68 -20.44
CA GLN A 55 -3.18 11.24 -21.74
C GLN A 55 -1.67 10.99 -21.70
N ALA A 56 -1.21 10.02 -22.48
CA ALA A 56 0.20 9.82 -22.77
C ALA A 56 0.85 11.13 -23.23
N GLY A 57 1.99 11.48 -22.64
CA GLY A 57 2.72 12.72 -22.90
C GLY A 57 2.33 13.90 -22.00
N THR A 58 1.29 13.79 -21.16
CA THR A 58 0.96 14.79 -20.13
C THR A 58 2.09 14.84 -19.11
N VAL A 59 2.56 16.05 -18.79
CA VAL A 59 3.50 16.29 -17.70
C VAL A 59 2.66 16.54 -16.46
N VAL A 60 2.68 15.60 -15.52
CA VAL A 60 2.00 15.72 -14.23
C VAL A 60 3.03 15.71 -13.11
N PRO A 61 2.78 16.44 -12.01
CA PRO A 61 3.58 16.29 -10.80
C PRO A 61 3.48 14.85 -10.29
N GLN A 62 4.59 14.27 -9.83
CA GLN A 62 4.62 12.91 -9.28
C GLN A 62 3.59 12.71 -8.16
N SER A 63 3.34 13.72 -7.32
CA SER A 63 2.35 13.69 -6.24
C SER A 63 0.90 13.57 -6.70
N GLN A 64 0.57 14.05 -7.90
CA GLN A 64 -0.76 13.90 -8.50
C GLN A 64 -0.97 12.44 -8.91
N THR A 65 0.04 11.85 -9.55
CA THR A 65 0.04 10.43 -9.92
C THR A 65 0.07 9.53 -8.68
N ASP A 66 0.90 9.81 -7.68
CA ASP A 66 1.00 9.06 -6.42
C ASP A 66 -0.30 9.10 -5.60
N ARG A 67 -1.10 10.19 -5.69
CA ARG A 67 -2.44 10.24 -5.06
C ARG A 67 -3.43 9.26 -5.66
N HIS A 68 -3.23 8.85 -6.90
CA HIS A 68 -4.06 7.86 -7.58
C HIS A 68 -3.56 6.43 -7.39
N PHE A 69 -2.34 6.25 -6.87
CA PHE A 69 -1.86 4.96 -6.38
C PHE A 69 -2.27 4.81 -4.91
N ASP A 70 -3.05 3.77 -4.61
CA ASP A 70 -3.32 3.43 -3.21
C ASP A 70 -1.98 3.26 -2.48
N PRO A 71 -1.78 3.93 -1.33
CA PRO A 71 -0.53 3.83 -0.60
C PRO A 71 -0.18 2.37 -0.32
N ALA A 72 1.11 2.06 -0.38
CA ALA A 72 1.58 0.70 -0.14
C ALA A 72 1.08 0.16 1.21
N ALA A 73 0.79 -1.14 1.23
CA ALA A 73 0.57 -1.85 2.49
C ALA A 73 1.78 -1.68 3.42
N THR A 74 1.55 -1.70 4.73
CA THR A 74 2.65 -1.66 5.70
C THR A 74 2.47 -2.75 6.76
N VAL A 75 3.60 -3.27 7.26
CA VAL A 75 3.63 -4.28 8.34
C VAL A 75 4.30 -3.69 9.57
N THR A 76 3.50 -3.43 10.59
CA THR A 76 3.93 -2.82 11.85
C THR A 76 4.51 -3.88 12.77
N THR A 77 3.71 -4.89 13.10
CA THR A 77 4.06 -5.92 14.09
C THR A 77 3.61 -7.31 13.64
N ILE A 78 4.34 -8.33 14.12
CA ILE A 78 4.06 -9.74 13.89
C ILE A 78 4.07 -10.42 15.27
N THR A 79 3.02 -11.16 15.59
CA THR A 79 2.88 -11.83 16.89
C THR A 79 2.27 -13.22 16.73
N PRO A 80 2.88 -14.28 17.27
CA PRO A 80 4.22 -14.33 17.85
C PRO A 80 5.33 -14.15 16.79
N THR A 81 6.49 -13.63 17.19
CA THR A 81 7.69 -13.53 16.33
C THR A 81 8.56 -14.79 16.34
N THR A 82 8.18 -15.81 17.11
CA THR A 82 8.92 -17.08 17.23
C THR A 82 7.98 -18.28 17.17
N GLY A 83 8.50 -19.42 16.73
CA GLY A 83 7.78 -20.68 16.75
C GLY A 83 8.63 -21.88 16.30
N PRO A 84 8.11 -23.11 16.44
CA PRO A 84 8.84 -24.32 16.10
C PRO A 84 9.20 -24.40 14.62
N ALA A 85 10.40 -24.92 14.30
CA ALA A 85 10.84 -25.22 12.92
C ALA A 85 9.86 -26.12 12.13
N ALA A 86 9.04 -26.92 12.83
CA ALA A 86 7.97 -27.71 12.22
C ALA A 86 6.80 -26.87 11.63
N GLY A 87 6.78 -25.56 11.89
CA GLY A 87 5.72 -24.65 11.47
C GLY A 87 4.42 -24.88 12.22
N ARG A 88 3.30 -24.52 11.57
CA ARG A 88 1.93 -24.56 12.08
C ARG A 88 1.59 -23.54 13.17
N THR A 89 2.46 -22.56 13.39
CA THR A 89 2.18 -21.45 14.30
C THR A 89 1.28 -20.46 13.60
N THR A 90 0.12 -20.19 14.18
CA THR A 90 -0.74 -19.09 13.73
C THR A 90 -0.12 -17.78 14.19
N ILE A 91 0.27 -16.93 13.24
CA ILE A 91 0.76 -15.58 13.51
C ILE A 91 -0.27 -14.55 13.08
N THR A 92 -0.33 -13.46 13.84
CA THR A 92 -1.10 -12.27 13.52
C THR A 92 -0.12 -11.17 13.09
N ILE A 93 -0.35 -10.65 11.88
CA ILE A 93 0.37 -9.53 11.29
C ILE A 93 -0.56 -8.32 11.35
N THR A 94 -0.09 -7.23 11.96
CA THR A 94 -0.84 -5.97 12.01
C THR A 94 -0.11 -4.88 11.25
N GLY A 95 -0.88 -3.98 10.65
CA GLY A 95 -0.38 -3.05 9.66
C GLY A 95 -1.43 -2.10 9.13
N THR A 96 -1.24 -1.63 7.89
CA THR A 96 -2.21 -0.82 7.15
C THR A 96 -2.35 -1.36 5.73
N ARG A 97 -3.57 -1.22 5.16
CA ARG A 97 -3.93 -1.68 3.81
C ARG A 97 -3.61 -3.15 3.56
N LEU A 98 -3.92 -4.00 4.53
CA LEU A 98 -3.75 -5.46 4.45
C LEU A 98 -4.95 -6.17 3.80
N ASP A 99 -5.95 -5.42 3.33
CA ASP A 99 -7.17 -5.93 2.70
C ASP A 99 -6.92 -6.56 1.31
N GLY A 100 -5.92 -6.08 0.58
CA GLY A 100 -5.48 -6.61 -0.72
C GLY A 100 -4.33 -7.62 -0.64
N VAL A 101 -4.13 -8.31 0.50
CA VAL A 101 -3.04 -9.29 0.63
C VAL A 101 -3.44 -10.62 0.00
N SER A 102 -2.65 -11.06 -0.98
CA SER A 102 -2.85 -12.32 -1.70
C SER A 102 -1.97 -13.46 -1.19
N ALA A 103 -0.78 -13.15 -0.65
CA ALA A 103 0.15 -14.15 -0.12
C ALA A 103 1.05 -13.57 0.98
N VAL A 104 1.51 -14.44 1.88
CA VAL A 104 2.58 -14.12 2.83
C VAL A 104 3.63 -15.21 2.78
N ASN A 105 4.88 -14.84 2.54
CA ASN A 105 6.02 -15.75 2.43
C ASN A 105 6.96 -15.57 3.61
N PHE A 106 7.45 -16.68 4.15
CA PHE A 106 8.46 -16.74 5.20
C PHE A 106 9.78 -17.19 4.58
N GLY A 107 10.66 -16.24 4.27
CA GLY A 107 11.83 -16.47 3.44
C GLY A 107 11.41 -16.88 2.03
N ALA A 108 11.73 -18.12 1.64
CA ALA A 108 11.35 -18.70 0.35
C ALA A 108 10.06 -19.54 0.41
N THR A 109 9.49 -19.76 1.60
CA THR A 109 8.37 -20.69 1.78
C THR A 109 7.06 -19.93 1.99
N PRO A 110 6.01 -20.17 1.18
CA PRO A 110 4.71 -19.55 1.38
C PRO A 110 4.04 -20.04 2.67
N GLY A 111 3.42 -19.11 3.40
CA GLY A 111 2.53 -19.40 4.51
C GLY A 111 1.22 -20.06 4.04
N THR A 112 0.59 -20.78 4.95
CA THR A 112 -0.69 -21.45 4.71
C THR A 112 -1.80 -20.81 5.54
N GLU A 113 -3.06 -21.10 5.20
CA GLU A 113 -4.23 -20.60 5.96
C GLU A 113 -4.22 -19.06 6.11
N LEU A 114 -3.84 -18.35 5.04
CA LEU A 114 -3.92 -16.89 5.00
C LEU A 114 -5.38 -16.45 5.17
N LYS A 115 -5.63 -15.62 6.18
CA LYS A 115 -6.93 -15.04 6.48
C LYS A 115 -6.76 -13.54 6.74
N VAL A 116 -7.25 -12.75 5.80
CA VAL A 116 -7.39 -11.31 5.99
C VAL A 116 -8.55 -11.07 6.97
N ILE A 117 -8.26 -10.51 8.15
CA ILE A 117 -9.28 -10.17 9.14
C ILE A 117 -9.83 -8.78 8.85
N SER A 118 -8.94 -7.82 8.57
CA SER A 118 -9.29 -6.44 8.22
C SER A 118 -8.13 -5.76 7.48
N ALA A 119 -8.35 -4.53 7.02
CA ALA A 119 -7.30 -3.69 6.42
C ALA A 119 -6.10 -3.42 7.35
N THR A 120 -6.18 -3.73 8.65
CA THR A 120 -5.10 -3.54 9.63
C THR A 120 -4.66 -4.83 10.32
N GLU A 121 -5.30 -5.96 10.03
CA GLU A 121 -5.04 -7.22 10.71
C GLU A 121 -5.17 -8.40 9.75
N LEU A 122 -4.16 -9.26 9.77
CA LEU A 122 -4.05 -10.43 8.94
C LEU A 122 -3.53 -11.60 9.76
N GLN A 123 -4.09 -12.77 9.53
CA GLN A 123 -3.67 -14.00 10.18
C GLN A 123 -3.11 -14.95 9.13
N VAL A 124 -1.99 -15.59 9.44
CA VAL A 124 -1.37 -16.58 8.55
C VAL A 124 -0.66 -17.63 9.37
N LYS A 125 -0.57 -18.84 8.84
CA LYS A 125 0.11 -19.96 9.49
C LYS A 125 1.49 -20.15 8.90
N THR A 126 2.47 -20.29 9.79
CA THR A 126 3.86 -20.49 9.41
C THR A 126 4.05 -21.88 8.77
N PRO A 127 4.78 -21.98 7.65
CA PRO A 127 5.16 -23.27 7.08
C PRO A 127 6.29 -23.91 7.89
N ALA A 128 6.63 -25.16 7.58
CA ALA A 128 7.86 -25.75 8.12
C ALA A 128 9.08 -25.05 7.49
N GLY A 129 10.09 -24.77 8.32
CA GLY A 129 11.26 -24.00 7.93
C GLY A 129 12.53 -24.45 8.66
N ALA A 130 13.68 -23.97 8.19
CA ALA A 130 14.93 -24.15 8.90
C ALA A 130 14.98 -23.26 10.16
N ALA A 131 15.61 -23.73 11.23
CA ALA A 131 15.84 -22.94 12.43
C ALA A 131 16.63 -21.66 12.10
N GLY A 132 16.20 -20.53 12.64
CA GLY A 132 16.79 -19.21 12.40
C GLY A 132 15.78 -18.12 12.07
N ALA A 133 16.27 -16.88 12.01
CA ALA A 133 15.47 -15.72 11.63
C ALA A 133 15.18 -15.72 10.12
N VAL A 134 13.93 -15.47 9.77
CA VAL A 134 13.44 -15.38 8.38
C VAL A 134 12.74 -14.05 8.13
N ASN A 135 12.83 -13.59 6.88
CA ASN A 135 12.11 -12.40 6.43
C ASN A 135 10.66 -12.76 6.13
N VAL A 136 9.72 -11.91 6.51
CA VAL A 136 8.30 -12.08 6.18
C VAL A 136 7.95 -11.13 5.05
N VAL A 137 7.57 -11.67 3.90
CA VAL A 137 7.18 -10.90 2.71
C VAL A 137 5.68 -11.02 2.54
N VAL A 138 4.97 -9.90 2.67
CA VAL A 138 3.53 -9.79 2.45
C VAL A 138 3.31 -9.26 1.05
N ALA A 139 2.68 -10.05 0.18
CA ALA A 139 2.33 -9.64 -1.17
C ALA A 139 0.93 -9.02 -1.16
N ALA A 140 0.86 -7.70 -1.36
CA ALA A 140 -0.38 -6.95 -1.49
C ALA A 140 -0.53 -6.40 -2.91
N ASP A 141 -1.76 -6.13 -3.33
CA ASP A 141 -2.07 -5.53 -4.63
C ASP A 141 -1.41 -4.15 -4.81
N THR A 142 -1.15 -3.43 -3.71
CA THR A 142 -0.45 -2.15 -3.68
C THR A 142 1.08 -2.27 -3.67
N GLY A 143 1.61 -3.50 -3.60
CA GLY A 143 3.03 -3.80 -3.59
C GLY A 143 3.45 -4.78 -2.48
N ASN A 144 4.66 -5.33 -2.63
CA ASN A 144 5.22 -6.28 -1.65
C ASN A 144 5.84 -5.54 -0.45
N VAL A 145 5.49 -5.97 0.76
CA VAL A 145 6.02 -5.46 2.01
C VAL A 145 6.94 -6.50 2.63
N THR A 146 8.20 -6.13 2.88
CA THR A 146 9.16 -7.06 3.51
C THR A 146 9.48 -6.62 4.94
N LYS A 147 9.25 -7.51 5.89
CA LYS A 147 9.70 -7.40 7.28
C LYS A 147 10.94 -8.26 7.49
N THR A 148 12.10 -7.63 7.50
CA THR A 148 13.38 -8.31 7.73
C THR A 148 13.42 -8.89 9.15
N GLY A 149 13.77 -10.18 9.28
CA GLY A 149 13.80 -10.86 10.58
C GLY A 149 12.46 -10.87 11.32
N GLY A 150 11.33 -10.83 10.58
CA GLY A 150 10.00 -10.73 11.16
C GLY A 150 9.54 -11.97 11.94
N PHE A 151 10.15 -13.14 11.68
CA PHE A 151 9.85 -14.39 12.38
C PHE A 151 11.11 -15.22 12.59
N THR A 152 11.20 -15.99 13.70
CA THR A 152 12.34 -16.86 14.01
C THR A 152 11.85 -18.27 14.31
N TYR A 153 12.38 -19.25 13.57
CA TYR A 153 12.17 -20.67 13.84
C TYR A 153 13.14 -21.18 14.90
N SER A 154 12.62 -21.79 15.96
CA SER A 154 13.38 -22.42 17.04
C SER A 154 13.13 -23.92 17.15
#